data_AF-C0B6N1-F1
#
_entry.id   AF-C0B6N1-F1
#
_cell.length_a   1.000
_cell.length_b   1.000
_cell.length_c   1.000
_cell.angle_alpha   90.00
_cell.angle_beta   90.00
_cell.angle_gamma   90.00
#
_symmetry.space_group_name_H-M   'P 1'
#
loop_
_entity.id
_entity.type
_entity.pdbx_description
1 polymer ?
#
loop_
_entity_poly.entity_id
_entity_poly.type
_entity_poly.pdbx_seq_one_letter_code
_entity_poly.pdbx_strand_id
1 'polypeptide(L)'
;MLFVVRLGSQLPTPGVDPTYIQNFFANQTGDSFNFFNAFTGGSFETMSIFALSITPYITSSIIIQLLTIAIPKLEEMQKEGEDGRKKLTALTRYVTVVLALIESTAMAVGFGRQGLLEKFNFVNATIVVLTLTAGSAFLMWIGERITEKEWEMVFLLSCSLTFYHAFQVI
;
A
#
# COMPACT_ATOMS: atom_id res chain seq x y z
N MET A 1 -6.13 11.93 8.47
CA MET A 1 -5.72 11.14 7.28
C MET A 1 -6.66 9.97 7.02
N LEU A 2 -7.20 9.29 8.05
CA LEU A 2 -8.20 8.22 7.90
C LEU A 2 -9.47 8.63 7.14
N PHE A 3 -9.93 9.88 7.25
CA PHE A 3 -11.08 10.39 6.49
C PHE A 3 -10.84 10.39 4.98
N VAL A 4 -9.61 10.69 4.53
CA VAL A 4 -9.24 10.70 3.10
C VAL A 4 -9.17 9.27 2.56
N VAL A 5 -8.63 8.34 3.35
CA VAL A 5 -8.62 6.91 3.02
C VAL A 5 -10.05 6.38 2.90
N ARG A 6 -10.96 6.79 3.80
CA ARG A 6 -12.35 6.36 3.74
C ARG A 6 -13.10 6.93 2.54
N LEU A 7 -12.87 8.20 2.19
CA LEU A 7 -13.46 8.79 0.99
C LEU A 7 -12.96 8.11 -0.30
N GLY A 8 -11.67 7.82 -0.42
CA GLY A 8 -11.15 7.14 -1.61
C GLY A 8 -11.55 5.66 -1.69
N SER A 9 -11.82 4.99 -0.56
CA SER A 9 -12.39 3.61 -0.55
C SER A 9 -13.83 3.54 -1.03
N GLN A 10 -14.52 4.68 -1.11
CA GLN A 10 -15.90 4.78 -1.63
C GLN A 10 -15.95 5.23 -3.09
N LEU A 11 -14.82 5.66 -3.67
CA LEU A 11 -14.74 6.04 -5.07
C LEU A 11 -14.45 4.80 -5.93
N PRO A 12 -15.42 4.30 -6.72
CA PRO A 12 -15.19 3.17 -7.60
C PRO A 12 -14.20 3.54 -8.71
N THR A 13 -13.39 2.57 -9.13
CA THR A 13 -12.44 2.77 -10.23
C THR A 13 -13.21 2.90 -11.54
N PRO A 14 -13.00 3.95 -12.34
CA PRO A 14 -13.71 4.13 -13.60
C PRO A 14 -13.39 2.99 -14.57
N GLY A 15 -14.43 2.41 -15.18
CA GLY A 15 -14.31 1.35 -16.18
C GLY A 15 -14.40 -0.08 -15.65
N VAL A 16 -14.66 -0.27 -14.35
CA VAL A 16 -14.89 -1.58 -13.72
C VAL A 16 -16.34 -1.74 -13.32
N ASP A 17 -16.94 -2.90 -13.62
CA ASP A 17 -18.23 -3.30 -13.07
C ASP A 17 -18.02 -3.98 -11.70
N PRO A 18 -18.38 -3.33 -10.58
CA PRO A 18 -18.19 -3.91 -9.25
C PRO A 18 -19.10 -5.12 -9.00
N THR A 19 -20.20 -5.25 -9.75
CA THR A 19 -21.12 -6.38 -9.60
C THR A 19 -20.50 -7.68 -10.08
N TYR A 20 -19.56 -7.63 -11.03
CA TYR A 20 -18.80 -8.80 -11.47
C TYR A 20 -17.98 -9.39 -10.33
N ILE A 21 -17.23 -8.56 -9.61
CA ILE A 21 -16.40 -8.98 -8.47
C ILE A 21 -17.26 -9.46 -7.32
N GLN A 22 -18.33 -8.74 -6.99
CA GLN A 22 -19.28 -9.16 -5.96
C GLN A 22 -19.88 -10.53 -6.26
N ASN A 23 -20.31 -10.77 -7.50
CA ASN A 23 -20.84 -12.06 -7.91
C ASN A 23 -19.77 -13.15 -7.99
N PHE A 24 -18.56 -12.83 -8.47
CA PHE A 24 -17.44 -13.77 -8.54
C PHE A 24 -17.10 -14.30 -7.14
N PHE A 25 -17.02 -13.41 -6.15
CA PHE A 25 -16.70 -13.79 -4.78
C PHE A 25 -17.90 -14.29 -3.97
N ALA A 26 -19.13 -13.85 -4.25
CA ALA A 26 -20.33 -14.45 -3.64
C ALA A 26 -20.48 -15.93 -4.05
N ASN A 27 -20.13 -16.26 -5.29
CA ASN A 27 -20.06 -17.65 -5.78
C ASN A 27 -18.83 -18.41 -5.24
N GLN A 28 -17.82 -17.70 -4.75
CA GLN A 28 -16.63 -18.24 -4.12
C GLN A 28 -16.76 -18.14 -2.60
N THR A 29 -17.70 -18.92 -2.05
CA THR A 29 -18.12 -18.93 -0.64
C THR A 29 -17.00 -19.43 0.28
N GLY A 30 -15.96 -18.62 0.51
CA GLY A 30 -14.84 -18.95 1.38
C GLY A 30 -14.70 -17.93 2.51
N ASP A 31 -14.58 -18.40 3.75
CA ASP A 31 -14.30 -17.57 4.94
C ASP A 31 -13.06 -16.66 4.74
N SER A 32 -12.12 -17.08 3.90
CA SER A 32 -10.93 -16.29 3.53
C SER A 32 -11.27 -14.98 2.81
N PHE A 33 -12.35 -14.93 2.01
CA PHE A 33 -12.75 -13.71 1.32
C PHE A 33 -13.38 -12.69 2.27
N ASN A 34 -14.21 -13.15 3.21
CA ASN A 34 -14.77 -12.27 4.25
C ASN A 34 -13.68 -11.65 5.12
N PHE A 35 -12.64 -12.43 5.47
CA PHE A 35 -11.47 -11.91 6.16
C PHE A 35 -10.70 -10.88 5.32
N PHE A 36 -10.49 -11.14 4.02
CA PHE A 36 -9.84 -10.20 3.12
C PHE A 36 -10.64 -8.90 2.93
N ASN A 37 -11.96 -8.98 2.85
CA ASN A 37 -12.83 -7.82 2.74
C ASN A 37 -12.83 -6.97 4.03
N ALA A 38 -12.80 -7.62 5.19
CA ALA A 38 -12.62 -6.94 6.47
C ALA A 38 -11.27 -6.22 6.56
N PHE A 39 -10.20 -6.82 6.02
CA PHE A 39 -8.85 -6.24 6.01
C PHE A 39 -8.71 -5.07 5.03
N THR A 40 -9.37 -5.13 3.87
CA THR A 40 -9.39 -4.07 2.85
C THR A 40 -10.50 -3.02 3.10
N GLY A 41 -11.34 -3.23 4.11
CA GLY A 41 -12.39 -2.30 4.55
C GLY A 41 -13.55 -2.11 3.57
N GLY A 42 -13.79 -3.08 2.68
CA GLY A 42 -14.78 -2.99 1.59
C GLY A 42 -14.24 -2.45 0.27
N SER A 43 -12.96 -2.06 0.22
CA SER A 43 -12.38 -1.38 -0.96
C SER A 43 -12.24 -2.32 -2.17
N PHE A 44 -12.02 -3.62 -1.92
CA PHE A 44 -11.86 -4.60 -2.97
C PHE A 44 -13.20 -5.07 -3.56
N GLU A 45 -14.21 -5.25 -2.72
CA GLU A 45 -15.59 -5.62 -3.13
C GLU A 45 -16.23 -4.55 -4.03
N THR A 46 -15.89 -3.28 -3.80
CA THR A 46 -16.36 -2.14 -4.60
C THR A 46 -15.43 -1.77 -5.75
N MET A 47 -14.31 -2.49 -5.93
CA MET A 47 -13.22 -2.15 -6.85
C MET A 47 -12.90 -0.65 -6.85
N SER A 48 -12.70 -0.10 -5.67
CA SER A 48 -12.37 1.32 -5.49
C SER A 48 -10.90 1.62 -5.81
N ILE A 49 -10.56 2.91 -5.86
CA ILE A 49 -9.21 3.40 -6.18
C ILE A 49 -8.13 2.80 -5.26
N PHE A 50 -8.53 2.35 -4.06
CA PHE A 50 -7.68 1.68 -3.07
C PHE A 50 -7.82 0.15 -3.04
N ALA A 51 -8.34 -0.49 -4.09
CA ALA A 51 -8.49 -1.94 -4.12
C ALA A 51 -7.18 -2.69 -3.83
N LEU A 52 -6.04 -2.23 -4.38
CA LEU A 52 -4.71 -2.79 -4.10
C LEU A 52 -4.19 -2.53 -2.67
N SER A 53 -4.83 -1.64 -1.91
CA SER A 53 -4.49 -1.32 -0.51
C SER A 53 -3.02 -0.89 -0.31
N ILE A 54 -2.52 -0.96 0.94
CA ILE A 54 -1.13 -0.68 1.31
C ILE A 54 -0.18 -1.87 1.10
N THR A 55 -0.71 -3.00 0.64
CA THR A 55 0.00 -4.28 0.47
C THR A 55 1.25 -4.16 -0.40
N PRO A 56 1.26 -3.44 -1.55
CA PRO A 56 2.46 -3.33 -2.39
C PRO A 56 3.64 -2.69 -1.65
N TYR A 57 3.36 -1.75 -0.75
CA TYR A 57 4.38 -1.08 0.07
C TYR A 57 4.94 -2.03 1.15
N ILE A 58 4.06 -2.77 1.85
CA ILE A 58 4.48 -3.75 2.84
C ILE A 58 5.39 -4.80 2.18
N THR A 59 4.96 -5.37 1.06
CA THR A 59 5.73 -6.37 0.30
C THR A 59 7.08 -5.82 -0.15
N SER A 60 7.13 -4.59 -0.66
CA SER A 60 8.39 -3.96 -1.08
C SER A 60 9.37 -3.75 0.08
N SER A 61 8.86 -3.35 1.25
CA SER A 61 9.68 -3.17 2.44
C SER A 61 10.33 -4.49 2.89
N ILE A 62 9.60 -5.61 2.78
CA ILE A 62 10.11 -6.95 3.09
C ILE A 62 11.14 -7.38 2.04
N ILE A 63 10.87 -7.13 0.75
CA ILE A 63 11.82 -7.43 -0.32
C ILE A 63 13.15 -6.72 -0.08
N ILE A 64 13.12 -5.41 0.24
CA ILE A 64 14.35 -4.65 0.51
C ILE A 64 15.07 -5.16 1.76
N GLN A 65 14.34 -5.52 2.83
CA GLN A 65 14.92 -6.14 4.02
C GLN A 65 15.60 -7.48 3.73
N LEU A 66 15.02 -8.31 2.86
CA LEU A 66 15.64 -9.55 2.41
C LEU A 66 16.84 -9.29 1.48
N LEU A 67 16.74 -8.28 0.61
CA LEU A 67 17.81 -7.90 -0.31
C LEU A 67 19.04 -7.35 0.42
N THR A 68 18.85 -6.64 1.54
CA THR A 68 19.95 -6.20 2.41
C THR A 68 20.74 -7.36 3.02
N ILE A 69 20.10 -8.50 3.26
CA ILE A 69 20.78 -9.70 3.78
C ILE A 69 21.51 -10.44 2.64
N ALA A 70 20.94 -10.42 1.43
CA ALA A 70 21.49 -11.13 0.27
C ALA A 70 22.63 -10.37 -0.44
N ILE A 71 22.64 -9.03 -0.39
CA ILE A 71 23.61 -8.19 -1.11
C ILE A 71 24.42 -7.35 -0.11
N PRO A 72 25.72 -7.64 0.08
CA PRO A 72 26.56 -6.96 1.07
C PRO A 72 26.73 -5.45 0.81
N LYS A 73 26.64 -5.00 -0.45
CA LYS A 73 26.62 -3.56 -0.78
C LYS A 73 25.44 -2.81 -0.19
N LEU A 74 24.26 -3.45 -0.10
CA LEU A 74 23.08 -2.82 0.52
C LEU A 74 23.19 -2.84 2.04
N GLU A 75 23.86 -3.84 2.61
CA GLU A 75 24.20 -3.91 4.03
C GLU A 75 25.20 -2.79 4.43
N GLU A 76 26.22 -2.54 3.61
CA GLU A 76 27.14 -1.41 3.79
C GLU A 76 26.40 -0.07 3.73
N MET A 77 25.50 0.11 2.77
CA MET A 77 24.62 1.29 2.72
C MET A 77 23.76 1.40 3.98
N GLN A 78 23.26 0.31 4.55
CA GLN A 78 22.51 0.35 5.80
C GLN A 78 23.40 0.76 7.00
N LYS A 79 24.70 0.45 6.95
CA LYS A 79 25.69 0.82 7.98
C LYS A 79 26.14 2.29 7.90
N GLU A 80 25.84 3.02 6.80
CA GLU A 80 26.10 4.47 6.65
C GLU A 80 25.22 5.35 7.58
N GLY A 81 24.34 4.77 8.40
CA GLY A 81 23.53 5.50 9.37
C GLY A 81 22.29 6.18 8.74
N GLU A 82 22.08 7.47 9.02
CA GLU A 82 20.88 8.20 8.57
C GLU A 82 20.79 8.36 7.04
N ASP A 83 21.90 8.67 6.37
CA ASP A 83 21.92 8.84 4.92
C ASP A 83 21.70 7.52 4.18
N GLY A 84 22.23 6.43 4.73
CA GLY A 84 22.00 5.07 4.27
C GLY A 84 20.54 4.65 4.32
N ARG A 85 19.89 4.91 5.46
CA ARG A 85 18.46 4.64 5.65
C ARG A 85 17.58 5.42 4.66
N LYS A 86 17.89 6.70 4.40
CA LYS A 86 17.15 7.50 3.41
C LYS A 86 17.25 6.92 1.99
N LYS A 87 18.43 6.48 1.57
CA LYS A 87 18.63 5.82 0.27
C LYS A 87 17.84 4.51 0.18
N LEU A 88 17.83 3.71 1.25
CA LEU A 88 17.07 2.47 1.31
C LEU A 88 15.56 2.71 1.20
N THR A 89 15.04 3.72 1.91
CA THR A 89 13.61 4.11 1.82
C THR A 89 13.25 4.59 0.42
N ALA A 90 14.12 5.39 -0.23
CA ALA A 90 13.92 5.81 -1.60
C ALA A 90 13.87 4.60 -2.56
N LEU A 91 14.74 3.61 -2.37
CA LEU A 91 14.73 2.38 -3.16
C LEU A 91 13.43 1.58 -2.96
N THR A 92 12.98 1.41 -1.71
CA THR A 92 11.69 0.76 -1.40
C THR A 92 10.54 1.46 -2.11
N ARG A 93 10.56 2.80 -2.20
CA ARG A 93 9.55 3.58 -2.92
C ARG A 93 9.52 3.23 -4.42
N TYR A 94 10.68 3.16 -5.07
CA TYR A 94 10.75 2.77 -6.48
C TYR A 94 10.25 1.33 -6.70
N VAL A 95 10.66 0.39 -5.85
CA VAL A 95 10.20 -1.00 -5.93
C VAL A 95 8.69 -1.10 -5.73
N THR A 96 8.13 -0.33 -4.79
CA THR A 96 6.68 -0.27 -4.53
C THR A 96 5.89 0.16 -5.76
N VAL A 97 6.32 1.22 -6.43
CA VAL A 97 5.61 1.72 -7.63
C VAL A 97 5.68 0.70 -8.76
N VAL A 98 6.84 0.06 -8.97
CA VAL A 98 7.00 -0.96 -10.01
C VAL A 98 6.14 -2.18 -9.72
N LEU A 99 6.12 -2.66 -8.47
CA LEU A 99 5.29 -3.80 -8.07
C LEU A 99 3.80 -3.47 -8.18
N ALA A 100 3.37 -2.29 -7.72
CA ALA A 100 1.98 -1.85 -7.85
C ALA A 100 1.54 -1.79 -9.32
N LEU A 101 2.43 -1.39 -10.23
CA LEU A 101 2.16 -1.33 -11.67
C LEU A 101 2.01 -2.74 -12.27
N ILE A 102 2.89 -3.67 -11.90
CA ILE A 102 2.81 -5.07 -12.33
C ILE A 102 1.53 -5.73 -11.80
N GLU A 103 1.22 -5.53 -10.51
CA GLU A 103 0.07 -6.15 -9.84
C GLU A 103 -1.25 -5.58 -10.39
N SER A 104 -1.35 -4.25 -10.55
CA SER A 104 -2.53 -3.62 -11.16
C SER A 104 -2.71 -4.04 -12.62
N THR A 105 -1.63 -4.23 -13.38
CA THR A 105 -1.69 -4.77 -14.75
C THR A 105 -2.16 -6.22 -14.76
N ALA A 106 -1.65 -7.04 -13.85
CA ALA A 106 -2.08 -8.43 -13.70
C ALA A 106 -3.58 -8.53 -13.35
N MET A 107 -4.07 -7.66 -12.45
CA MET A 107 -5.50 -7.58 -12.14
C MET A 107 -6.32 -7.08 -13.34
N ALA A 108 -5.91 -5.99 -13.99
CA ALA A 108 -6.65 -5.42 -15.11
C ALA A 108 -6.75 -6.37 -16.31
N VAL A 109 -5.68 -7.11 -16.62
CA VAL A 109 -5.68 -8.11 -17.71
C VAL A 109 -6.35 -9.41 -17.28
N GLY A 110 -6.10 -9.88 -16.07
CA GLY A 110 -6.64 -11.13 -15.54
C GLY A 110 -8.16 -11.09 -15.40
N PHE A 111 -8.67 -10.07 -14.70
CA PHE A 111 -10.10 -9.90 -14.49
C PHE A 111 -10.78 -9.22 -15.68
N GLY A 112 -10.09 -8.34 -16.42
CA GLY A 112 -10.66 -7.71 -17.61
C GLY A 112 -11.08 -8.72 -18.68
N ARG A 113 -10.32 -9.80 -18.86
CA ARG A 113 -10.67 -10.89 -19.80
C ARG A 113 -11.87 -11.73 -19.34
N GLN A 114 -12.24 -11.67 -18.07
CA GLN A 114 -13.31 -12.48 -17.49
C GLN A 114 -14.64 -11.72 -17.32
N GLY A 115 -14.69 -10.43 -17.67
CA GLY A 115 -15.92 -9.62 -17.62
C GLY A 115 -15.90 -8.44 -16.64
N LEU A 116 -14.75 -8.17 -16.00
CA LEU A 116 -14.60 -7.04 -15.07
C LEU A 116 -14.77 -5.67 -15.74
N LEU A 117 -14.40 -5.55 -17.02
CA LEU A 117 -14.49 -4.30 -17.77
C LEU A 117 -15.81 -4.27 -18.54
N GLU A 118 -16.65 -3.24 -18.30
CA GLU A 118 -17.92 -3.03 -19.04
C GLU A 118 -17.72 -3.03 -20.57
N LYS A 119 -16.55 -2.56 -21.01
CA LYS A 119 -16.03 -2.75 -22.37
C LYS A 119 -14.55 -3.08 -22.28
N PHE A 120 -14.16 -4.26 -22.77
CA PHE A 120 -12.75 -4.65 -22.88
C PHE A 120 -12.06 -3.83 -23.98
N ASN A 121 -11.59 -2.64 -23.61
CA ASN A 121 -10.82 -1.77 -24.47
C ASN A 121 -9.47 -1.47 -23.81
N PHE A 122 -8.40 -1.39 -24.60
CA PHE A 122 -7.04 -1.10 -24.11
C PHE A 122 -7.01 0.18 -23.28
N VAL A 123 -7.79 1.19 -23.69
CA VAL A 123 -7.93 2.46 -23.00
C VAL A 123 -8.50 2.29 -21.58
N ASN A 124 -9.53 1.46 -21.41
CA ASN A 124 -10.14 1.22 -20.09
C ASN A 124 -9.20 0.44 -19.18
N ALA A 125 -8.49 -0.57 -19.72
CA ALA A 125 -7.50 -1.32 -18.96
C ALA A 125 -6.36 -0.39 -18.47
N THR A 126 -5.85 0.50 -19.32
CA THR A 126 -4.81 1.46 -18.92
C THR A 126 -5.32 2.46 -17.87
N ILE A 127 -6.56 2.95 -17.99
CA ILE A 127 -7.16 3.85 -16.99
C ILE A 127 -7.26 3.16 -15.62
N VAL A 128 -7.69 1.89 -15.59
CA VAL A 128 -7.77 1.11 -14.35
C VAL A 128 -6.38 0.91 -13.74
N VAL A 129 -5.39 0.50 -14.53
CA VAL A 129 -3.99 0.33 -14.08
C VAL A 129 -3.44 1.62 -13.49
N LEU A 130 -3.63 2.75 -14.18
CA LEU A 130 -3.17 4.06 -13.72
C LEU A 130 -3.88 4.51 -12.44
N THR A 131 -5.20 4.30 -12.35
CA THR A 131 -5.99 4.69 -11.17
C THR A 131 -5.57 3.89 -9.94
N LEU A 132 -5.42 2.58 -10.10
CA LEU A 132 -4.99 1.66 -9.06
C LEU A 132 -3.54 1.92 -8.61
N THR A 133 -2.63 2.16 -9.57
CA THR A 133 -1.24 2.51 -9.26
C THR A 133 -1.16 3.86 -8.56
N ALA A 134 -1.94 4.85 -9.00
CA ALA A 134 -2.03 6.17 -8.37
C ALA A 134 -2.60 6.08 -6.95
N GLY A 135 -3.64 5.26 -6.73
CA GLY A 135 -4.21 4.99 -5.41
C GLY A 135 -3.21 4.38 -4.45
N SER A 136 -2.45 3.37 -4.89
CA SER A 136 -1.39 2.74 -4.08
C SER A 136 -0.25 3.70 -3.78
N ALA A 137 0.21 4.48 -4.76
CA ALA A 137 1.25 5.49 -4.56
C ALA A 137 0.81 6.60 -3.59
N PHE A 138 -0.48 6.98 -3.64
CA PHE A 138 -1.06 7.94 -2.71
C PHE A 138 -1.15 7.39 -1.27
N LEU A 139 -1.54 6.12 -1.10
CA LEU A 139 -1.55 5.46 0.21
C LEU A 139 -0.14 5.34 0.81
N MET A 140 0.85 4.99 -0.01
CA MET A 140 2.25 4.96 0.38
C MET A 140 2.70 6.35 0.88
N TRP A 141 2.40 7.41 0.13
CA TRP A 141 2.75 8.78 0.54
C TRP A 141 2.09 9.17 1.88
N ILE A 142 0.82 8.79 2.09
CA ILE A 142 0.15 8.99 3.38
C ILE A 142 0.83 8.17 4.48
N GLY A 143 1.18 6.92 4.22
CA GLY A 143 1.86 6.03 5.17
C GLY A 143 3.17 6.63 5.67
N GLU A 144 4.01 7.15 4.76
CA GLU A 144 5.26 7.81 5.10
C GLU A 144 5.03 9.06 6.00
N ARG A 145 3.99 9.86 5.70
CA ARG A 145 3.64 11.04 6.51
C ARG A 145 3.11 10.70 7.89
N ILE A 146 2.48 9.55 8.05
CA ILE A 146 2.02 9.07 9.37
C ILE A 146 3.22 8.56 10.17
N THR A 147 4.08 7.73 9.57
CA THR A 147 5.28 7.20 10.25
C THR A 147 6.20 8.32 10.73
N GLU A 148 6.43 9.36 9.93
CA GLU A 148 7.25 10.52 10.32
C GLU A 148 6.70 11.21 11.59
N LYS A 149 5.37 11.28 11.74
CA LYS A 149 4.70 11.93 12.88
C LYS A 149 4.53 11.02 14.09
N GLU A 150 4.32 9.72 13.89
CA GLU A 150 4.26 8.75 15.00
C GLU A 150 5.62 8.63 15.68
N TRP A 151 6.72 8.65 14.92
CA TRP A 151 8.07 8.68 15.49
C TRP A 151 8.37 9.97 16.25
N GLU A 152 7.94 11.14 15.76
CA GLU A 152 8.06 12.40 16.52
C GLU A 152 7.26 12.37 17.82
N MET A 153 6.05 11.81 17.81
CA MET A 153 5.20 11.75 19.01
C MET A 153 5.77 10.77 20.05
N VAL A 154 6.25 9.59 19.62
CA VAL A 154 6.93 8.62 20.49
C VAL A 154 8.25 9.20 21.01
N PHE A 155 9.05 9.86 20.17
CA PHE A 155 10.29 10.50 20.58
C PHE A 155 10.06 11.65 21.58
N LEU A 156 9.04 12.49 21.37
CA LEU A 156 8.64 13.53 22.31
C LEU A 156 8.16 12.94 23.63
N LEU A 157 7.37 11.85 23.62
CA LEU A 157 6.95 11.14 24.83
C LEU A 157 8.13 10.52 25.58
N SER A 158 9.06 9.85 24.87
CA SER A 158 10.28 9.29 25.46
C SER A 158 11.18 10.39 26.02
N CYS A 159 11.40 11.49 25.29
CA CYS A 159 12.19 12.62 25.75
C CYS A 159 11.52 13.31 26.97
N SER A 160 10.19 13.39 26.99
CA SER A 160 9.42 13.90 28.15
C SER A 160 9.54 12.98 29.37
N LEU A 161 9.47 11.66 29.18
CA LEU A 161 9.64 10.68 30.27
C LEU A 161 11.09 10.67 30.80
N THR A 162 12.09 10.76 29.93
CA THR A 162 13.50 10.84 30.32
C THR A 162 13.79 12.15 31.07
N PHE A 163 13.17 13.27 30.67
CA PHE A 163 13.27 14.55 31.38
C PHE A 163 12.56 14.50 32.75
N TYR A 164 11.42 13.80 32.84
CA TYR A 164 10.70 13.60 34.11
C TYR A 164 11.52 12.76 35.12
N HIS A 165 12.19 11.71 34.64
CA HIS A 165 13.09 10.90 35.48
C HIS A 165 14.38 11.64 35.88
N ALA A 166 14.92 12.51 35.02
CA ALA A 166 16.09 13.31 35.35
C ALA A 166 15.80 14.39 36.41
N PHE A 167 14.56 14.92 36.46
CA PHE A 167 14.14 15.90 37.46
C PHE A 167 13.79 15.28 38.83
N GLN A 168 13.46 13.98 38.88
CA GLN A 168 13.16 13.29 40.14
C GLN A 168 14.41 12.82 40.91
N VAL A 169 15.60 12.91 40.30
CA VAL A 169 16.89 12.48 40.86
C VAL A 169 17.74 13.67 41.36
N ILE A 170 17.22 14.90 41.22
CA ILE A 170 17.76 16.14 41.79
C ILE A 170 16.85 16.59 42.93
#